data_AF-A0AAV1YUQ5-F1
#
_entry.id   AF-A0AAV1YUQ5-F1
#
_cell.length_a   1.000
_cell.length_b   1.000
_cell.length_c   1.000
_cell.angle_alpha   90.00
_cell.angle_beta   90.00
_cell.angle_gamma   90.00
#
_symmetry.space_group_name_H-M   'P 1'
#
loop_
_entity.id
_entity.type
_entity.pdbx_description
1 polymer ?
#
loop_
_entity_poly.entity_id
_entity_poly.type
_entity_poly.pdbx_seq_one_letter_code
_entity_poly.pdbx_strand_id
1 'polypeptide(L)'
;MAPVHQHQHFGEKSEAVFTSIDSSVTAKDVESMLILPSTPCLISSGDGSFMISVDKKIINEEIQTFEAGFFMMFAVYYTLNIEYSEMACVTLEFIQ
;
A
#
# COMPACT_ATOMS: atom_id res chain seq x y z
N MET A 1 26.91 4.49 14.86
CA MET A 1 25.89 4.00 13.90
C MET A 1 24.56 4.26 14.58
N ALA A 2 23.91 5.39 14.28
CA ALA A 2 22.66 5.78 14.94
C ALA A 2 21.50 4.99 14.32
N PRO A 3 20.46 4.62 15.09
CA PRO A 3 19.29 3.99 14.52
C PRO A 3 18.55 5.02 13.66
N VAL A 4 18.19 4.63 12.43
CA VAL A 4 17.26 5.38 11.60
C VAL A 4 15.89 5.24 12.27
N HIS A 5 15.50 6.24 13.05
CA HIS A 5 14.14 6.33 13.56
C HIS A 5 13.23 6.70 12.39
N GLN A 6 12.53 5.72 11.84
CA GLN A 6 11.44 5.93 10.91
C GLN A 6 10.35 6.71 11.67
N HIS A 7 10.14 7.97 11.30
CA HIS A 7 9.26 8.88 12.02
C HIS A 7 7.78 8.51 11.81
N GLN A 8 7.25 7.58 12.62
CA GLN A 8 5.80 7.40 12.76
C GLN A 8 5.21 8.64 13.44
N HIS A 9 4.78 9.63 12.66
CA HIS A 9 4.24 10.89 13.17
C HIS A 9 2.91 10.70 13.93
N PHE A 10 2.09 9.74 13.52
CA PHE A 10 0.76 9.48 14.10
C PHE A 10 0.67 8.17 14.88
N GLY A 11 1.75 7.38 14.97
CA GLY A 11 1.74 6.06 15.61
C GLY A 11 0.91 4.99 14.86
N GLU A 12 0.49 5.30 13.64
CA GLU A 12 -0.27 4.42 12.75
C GLU A 12 0.64 3.42 12.03
N LYS A 13 0.05 2.28 11.62
CA LYS A 13 0.78 1.17 11.01
C LYS A 13 0.79 1.31 9.50
N SER A 14 1.98 1.48 8.92
CA SER A 14 2.13 1.61 7.46
C SER A 14 1.65 0.38 6.71
N GLU A 15 1.68 -0.81 7.32
CA GLU A 15 1.23 -2.07 6.73
C GLU A 15 -0.27 -2.06 6.38
N ALA A 16 -1.05 -1.13 6.94
CA ALA A 16 -2.46 -0.94 6.59
C ALA A 16 -2.66 -0.32 5.19
N VAL A 17 -1.63 0.30 4.62
CA VAL A 17 -1.70 1.04 3.34
C VAL A 17 -0.53 0.76 2.41
N PHE A 18 0.57 0.23 2.93
CA PHE A 18 1.82 -0.01 2.20
C PHE A 18 2.50 -1.31 2.65
N THR A 19 2.83 -2.18 1.69
CA THR A 19 3.54 -3.45 1.94
C THR A 19 4.76 -3.56 1.03
N SER A 20 5.89 -4.10 1.52
CA SER A 20 7.08 -4.36 0.70
C SER A 20 7.29 -5.87 0.56
N ILE A 21 7.61 -6.33 -0.64
CA ILE A 21 7.84 -7.74 -0.98
C ILE A 21 9.16 -7.92 -1.74
N ASP A 22 9.71 -9.13 -1.69
CA ASP A 22 10.89 -9.50 -2.47
C ASP A 22 10.56 -9.56 -3.97
N SER A 23 11.55 -9.34 -4.84
CA SER A 23 11.34 -9.27 -6.30
C SER A 23 10.95 -10.61 -6.94
N SER A 24 11.03 -11.71 -6.20
CA SER A 24 10.64 -13.04 -6.65
C SER A 24 9.16 -13.35 -6.42
N VAL A 25 8.43 -12.49 -5.69
CA VAL A 25 7.05 -12.70 -5.29
C VAL A 25 6.10 -12.16 -6.38
N THR A 26 5.26 -13.02 -6.94
CA THR A 26 4.28 -12.62 -7.96
C THR A 26 3.00 -12.08 -7.35
N ALA A 27 2.16 -11.37 -8.11
CA ALA A 27 0.84 -10.92 -7.65
C ALA A 27 -0.02 -12.06 -7.09
N LYS A 28 0.06 -13.26 -7.70
CA LYS A 28 -0.65 -14.44 -7.21
C LYS A 28 -0.09 -14.95 -5.87
N ASP A 29 1.22 -14.86 -5.67
CA ASP A 29 1.84 -15.17 -4.38
C ASP A 29 1.41 -14.13 -3.34
N VAL A 30 1.36 -12.85 -3.69
CA VAL A 30 0.86 -11.77 -2.81
C VAL A 30 -0.56 -12.07 -2.33
N GLU A 31 -1.49 -12.40 -3.23
CA GLU A 31 -2.88 -12.72 -2.86
C GLU A 31 -3.04 -13.99 -2.02
N SER A 32 -2.09 -14.93 -2.10
CA SER A 32 -2.21 -16.25 -1.44
C SER A 32 -1.39 -16.36 -0.15
N MET A 33 -0.29 -15.62 -0.03
CA MET A 33 0.65 -15.70 1.08
C MET A 33 0.52 -14.55 2.07
N LEU A 34 0.04 -13.38 1.63
CA LEU A 34 -0.05 -12.19 2.48
C LEU A 34 -1.47 -11.94 2.99
N ILE A 35 -1.55 -11.38 4.20
CA ILE A 35 -2.80 -10.86 4.74
C ILE A 35 -2.94 -9.42 4.24
N LEU A 36 -3.56 -9.25 3.09
CA LEU A 36 -3.81 -7.94 2.50
C LEU A 36 -4.95 -7.20 3.23
N PRO A 37 -4.90 -5.86 3.30
CA PRO A 37 -6.04 -5.05 3.74
C PRO A 37 -7.25 -5.21 2.81
N SER A 38 -8.45 -4.98 3.34
CA SER A 38 -9.65 -4.85 2.50
C SER A 38 -9.73 -3.48 1.82
N THR A 39 -9.05 -2.47 2.38
CA THR A 39 -8.90 -1.13 1.80
C THR A 39 -7.75 -1.11 0.77
N PRO A 40 -7.72 -0.11 -0.12
CA PRO A 40 -6.60 0.09 -1.05
C PRO A 40 -5.24 0.05 -0.35
N CYS A 41 -4.34 -0.79 -0.84
CA CYS A 41 -2.99 -0.97 -0.33
C CYS A 41 -1.99 -0.98 -1.49
N LEU A 42 -0.94 -0.17 -1.38
CA LEU A 42 0.18 -0.11 -2.31
C LEU A 42 1.24 -1.14 -1.94
N ILE A 43 1.65 -1.97 -2.88
CA ILE A 43 2.67 -3.01 -2.67
C ILE A 43 3.90 -2.61 -3.48
N SER A 44 5.06 -2.50 -2.83
CA SER A 44 6.36 -2.29 -3.47
C SER A 44 7.06 -3.63 -3.67
N SER A 45 7.44 -3.93 -4.90
CA SER A 45 8.29 -5.06 -5.23
C SER A 45 9.77 -4.69 -5.10
N GLY A 46 10.62 -5.66 -4.76
CA GLY A 46 12.05 -5.48 -4.61
C GLY A 46 12.80 -5.10 -5.90
N ASP A 47 12.14 -5.19 -7.05
CA ASP A 47 12.67 -4.73 -8.35
C ASP A 47 12.33 -3.26 -8.67
N GLY A 48 11.64 -2.56 -7.76
CA GLY A 48 11.23 -1.16 -7.91
C GLY A 48 9.89 -0.97 -8.61
N SER A 49 9.20 -2.06 -9.00
CA SER A 49 7.82 -2.00 -9.46
C SER A 49 6.84 -1.95 -8.28
N PHE A 50 5.58 -1.60 -8.59
CA PHE A 50 4.50 -1.51 -7.62
C PHE A 50 3.25 -2.22 -8.09
N MET A 51 2.43 -2.64 -7.14
CA MET A 51 1.11 -3.21 -7.36
C MET A 51 0.10 -2.51 -6.45
N ILE A 52 -1.18 -2.55 -6.80
CA ILE A 52 -2.26 -2.08 -5.92
C ILE A 52 -3.22 -3.22 -5.69
N SER A 53 -3.58 -3.42 -4.42
CA SER A 53 -4.66 -4.31 -4.02
C SER A 53 -5.85 -3.54 -3.47
N VAL A 54 -7.04 -4.10 -3.67
CA VAL A 54 -8.31 -3.68 -3.08
C VAL A 54 -9.08 -4.95 -2.74
N ASP A 55 -9.68 -5.00 -1.56
CA ASP A 55 -10.37 -6.20 -1.05
C ASP A 55 -9.55 -7.48 -1.23
N LYS A 56 -8.26 -7.40 -0.87
CA LYS A 56 -7.31 -8.53 -0.93
C LYS A 56 -7.04 -9.06 -2.34
N LYS A 57 -7.38 -8.30 -3.37
CA LYS A 57 -7.15 -8.63 -4.78
C LYS A 57 -6.28 -7.60 -5.45
N ILE A 58 -5.29 -8.06 -6.21
CA ILE A 58 -4.44 -7.21 -7.03
C ILE A 58 -5.26 -6.72 -8.22
N ILE A 59 -5.42 -5.40 -8.34
CA ILE A 59 -6.18 -4.76 -9.41
C ILE A 59 -5.28 -4.15 -10.49
N ASN A 60 -4.00 -3.94 -10.17
CA ASN A 60 -2.98 -3.47 -11.10
C ASN A 60 -1.59 -3.89 -10.60
N GLU A 61 -0.77 -4.48 -11.47
CA GLU A 61 0.59 -4.94 -11.19
C GLU A 61 1.67 -4.28 -12.06
N GLU A 62 1.29 -3.36 -12.96
CA GLU A 62 2.19 -2.78 -13.97
C GLU A 62 2.67 -1.37 -13.61
N ILE A 63 2.75 -1.04 -12.31
CA ILE A 63 3.06 0.32 -11.86
C ILE A 63 4.57 0.49 -11.73
N GLN A 64 5.14 1.44 -12.50
CA GLN A 64 6.60 1.61 -12.59
C GLN A 64 7.18 2.68 -11.67
N THR A 65 6.34 3.51 -11.05
CA THR A 65 6.80 4.58 -10.16
C THR A 65 5.94 4.64 -8.89
N PHE A 66 6.58 5.07 -7.81
CA PHE A 66 5.89 5.26 -6.54
C PHE A 66 4.75 6.27 -6.66
N GLU A 67 4.97 7.40 -7.35
CA GLU A 67 3.98 8.46 -7.50
C GLU A 67 2.74 7.97 -8.24
N ALA A 68 2.91 7.18 -9.30
CA ALA A 68 1.79 6.61 -10.04
C ALA A 68 0.97 5.66 -9.17
N GLY A 69 1.65 4.81 -8.39
CA GLY A 69 0.98 3.90 -7.45
C GLY A 69 0.28 4.64 -6.32
N PHE A 70 0.92 5.67 -5.78
CA PHE A 70 0.37 6.50 -4.73
C PHE A 70 -0.88 7.24 -5.18
N PHE A 71 -0.85 7.89 -6.35
CA PHE A 71 -2.02 8.55 -6.92
C PHE A 71 -3.15 7.57 -7.23
N MET A 72 -2.82 6.39 -7.77
CA MET A 72 -3.85 5.38 -8.05
C MET A 72 -4.48 4.85 -6.77
N MET A 73 -3.73 4.66 -5.68
CA MET A 73 -4.28 4.25 -4.39
C MET A 73 -5.33 5.25 -3.89
N PHE A 74 -5.04 6.55 -3.90
CA PHE A 74 -6.02 7.59 -3.54
C PHE A 74 -7.18 7.65 -4.53
N ALA A 75 -6.92 7.55 -5.84
CA ALA A 75 -7.97 7.54 -6.84
C ALA A 75 -8.99 6.41 -6.61
N VAL A 76 -8.52 5.24 -6.17
CA VAL A 76 -9.38 4.11 -5.81
C VAL A 76 -10.23 4.41 -4.59
N TYR A 77 -9.65 4.96 -3.51
CA TYR A 77 -10.41 5.40 -2.32
C TYR A 77 -11.57 6.32 -2.71
N TYR A 78 -11.29 7.35 -3.52
CA TYR A 78 -12.30 8.32 -3.95
C TYR A 78 -13.33 7.74 -4.93
N THR A 79 -12.87 7.00 -5.95
CA THR A 79 -13.75 6.48 -7.01
C THR A 79 -14.72 5.43 -6.48
N LEU A 80 -14.26 4.58 -5.56
CA LEU A 80 -15.07 3.52 -4.96
C LEU A 80 -15.77 3.96 -3.68
N ASN A 81 -15.55 5.19 -3.22
CA ASN A 81 -16.05 5.74 -1.97
C ASN A 81 -15.76 4.81 -0.77
N ILE A 82 -14.51 4.35 -0.68
CA ILE A 82 -14.02 3.48 0.39
C ILE A 82 -13.54 4.36 1.55
N GLU A 83 -13.98 4.04 2.76
CA GLU A 83 -13.47 4.68 3.97
C GLU A 83 -12.00 4.31 4.22
N TYR A 84 -11.23 5.25 4.75
CA TYR A 84 -9.84 4.97 5.13
C TYR A 84 -9.77 3.91 6.22
N SER A 85 -8.71 3.11 6.17
CA SER A 85 -8.45 2.09 7.20
C SER A 85 -8.30 2.75 8.56
N GLU A 86 -9.01 2.24 9.58
CA GLU A 86 -8.91 2.73 10.97
C GLU A 86 -7.47 2.72 11.51
N MET A 87 -6.60 1.87 10.95
CA MET A 87 -5.20 1.73 11.35
C MET A 87 -4.26 2.76 10.72
N ALA A 88 -4.72 3.54 9.73
CA ALA A 88 -3.95 4.54 8.99
C ALA A 88 -4.77 5.79 8.60
N CYS A 89 -5.92 6.00 9.25
CA CYS A 89 -6.90 7.01 8.87
C CYS A 89 -6.31 8.43 9.00
N VAL A 90 -5.65 8.74 10.12
CA VAL A 90 -5.10 10.07 10.38
C VAL A 90 -3.99 10.41 9.39
N THR A 91 -3.15 9.43 9.05
CA THR A 91 -2.09 9.57 8.05
C THR A 91 -2.68 9.83 6.68
N LEU A 92 -3.69 9.05 6.26
CA LEU A 92 -4.34 9.23 4.97
C LEU A 92 -5.08 10.56 4.89
N GLU A 93 -5.74 10.98 5.97
CA GLU A 93 -6.41 12.27 6.08
C GLU A 93 -5.45 13.46 6.05
N PHE A 94 -4.23 13.28 6.54
CA PHE A 94 -3.19 14.32 6.51
C PHE A 94 -2.57 14.49 5.11
N ILE A 95 -2.48 13.41 4.33
CA ILE A 95 -1.79 13.44 3.02
C ILE A 95 -2.72 13.90 1.87
N GLN A 96 -4.03 13.63 1.95
CA GLN A 96 -5.00 14.09 0.94
C GLN A 96 -4.96 15.59 0.70
#